data_AF-A0A699YDX2-F1
#
_entry.id   AF-A0A699YDX2-F1
#
_cell.length_a   1.000
_cell.length_b   1.000
_cell.length_c   1.000
_cell.angle_alpha   90.00
_cell.angle_beta   90.00
_cell.angle_gamma   90.00
#
_symmetry.space_group_name_H-M   'P 1'
#
loop_
_entity.id
_entity.type
_entity.pdbx_description
1 polymer ?
#
loop_
_entity_poly.entity_id
_entity_poly.type
_entity_poly.pdbx_seq_one_letter_code
_entity_poly.pdbx_strand_id
1 'polypeptide(L)'
;SQAALVELLEVPQLMDSCVRNGVYDEALDLQAFVSAVGHTMLQQLLARLRSSIQLPECLRVMGYLRRIAVFTEAELRLHFLQCRDEWLSSLVAELDESDSYELVKHLTDIHRLHLFDAVMQYRAIFFDTTAAACTAAAGPGLANTSLPAATAPGL
;
A
#
# COMPACT_ATOMS: atom_id res chain seq x y z
N SER A 1 1.13 -3.31 21.10
CA SER A 1 1.96 -2.50 20.17
C SER A 1 1.23 -1.25 19.68
N GLN A 2 0.68 -0.42 20.59
CA GLN A 2 0.10 0.90 20.26
C GLN A 2 1.01 2.07 20.68
N ALA A 3 1.98 1.82 21.56
CA ALA A 3 2.91 2.84 22.08
C ALA A 3 3.80 3.47 21.00
N ALA A 4 4.35 2.67 20.08
CA ALA A 4 5.24 3.16 19.02
C ALA A 4 4.52 4.13 18.03
N LEU A 5 3.20 4.02 17.90
CA LEU A 5 2.39 4.91 17.04
C LEU A 5 2.16 6.28 17.70
N VAL A 6 2.12 6.32 19.03
CA VAL A 6 1.98 7.55 19.83
C VAL A 6 3.31 8.29 19.88
N GLU A 7 4.43 7.59 20.08
CA GLU A 7 5.78 8.18 20.00
C GLU A 7 6.05 8.80 18.63
N LEU A 8 5.61 8.16 17.54
CA LEU A 8 5.78 8.67 16.16
C LEU A 8 5.00 9.99 15.92
N LEU A 9 3.91 10.21 16.64
CA LEU A 9 3.11 11.44 16.58
C LEU A 9 3.70 12.58 17.44
N GLU A 10 4.59 12.26 18.36
CA GLU A 10 5.29 13.23 19.23
C GLU A 10 6.62 13.73 18.61
N VAL A 11 7.18 13.00 17.63
CA VAL A 11 8.41 13.36 16.91
C VAL A 11 8.41 14.78 16.32
N PRO A 12 7.32 15.29 15.71
CA PRO A 12 7.31 16.66 15.16
C PRO A 12 7.44 17.74 16.24
N GLN A 13 6.89 17.50 17.44
CA GLN A 13 6.92 18.44 18.57
C GLN A 13 8.29 18.45 19.26
N LEU A 14 8.96 17.29 19.32
CA LEU A 14 10.32 17.17 19.84
C LEU A 14 11.33 17.84 18.90
N MET A 15 11.24 17.61 17.58
CA MET A 15 12.12 18.24 16.59
C MET A 15 12.07 19.77 16.67
N ASP A 16 10.88 20.36 16.85
CA ASP A 16 10.71 21.81 16.94
C ASP A 16 11.30 22.40 18.25
N SER A 17 11.37 21.59 19.32
CA SER A 17 12.06 21.95 20.56
C SER A 17 13.59 21.78 20.47
N CYS A 18 14.09 20.72 19.81
CA CYS A 18 15.53 20.50 19.61
C CYS A 18 16.15 21.59 18.71
N VAL A 19 15.44 22.03 17.66
CA VAL A 19 15.87 23.14 16.79
C VAL A 19 15.95 24.46 17.56
N ARG A 20 15.02 24.73 18.48
CA ARG A 20 15.01 25.94 19.33
C ARG A 20 16.09 25.96 20.42
N ASN A 21 16.55 24.79 20.88
CA ASN A 21 17.55 24.69 21.95
C ASN A 21 19.00 24.54 21.44
N GLY A 22 19.23 24.55 20.12
CA GLY A 22 20.57 24.42 19.53
C GLY A 22 21.19 23.03 19.69
N VAL A 23 20.39 22.03 20.06
CA VAL A 23 20.84 20.65 20.29
C VAL A 23 20.69 19.85 19.01
N TYR A 24 21.56 20.15 18.05
CA TYR A 24 21.55 19.51 16.73
C TYR A 24 21.98 18.04 16.78
N ASP A 25 22.79 17.66 17.78
CA ASP A 25 23.28 16.30 17.96
C ASP A 25 22.15 15.35 18.40
N GLU A 26 21.34 15.75 19.39
CA GLU A 26 20.15 15.00 19.81
C GLU A 26 19.10 14.92 18.70
N ALA A 27 18.94 15.97 17.89
CA ALA A 27 18.05 15.94 16.73
C ALA A 27 18.52 14.94 15.65
N LEU A 28 19.84 14.80 15.46
CA LEU A 28 20.44 13.84 14.53
C LEU A 28 20.30 12.40 15.04
N ASP A 29 20.53 12.17 16.33
CA ASP A 29 20.31 10.86 16.96
C ASP A 29 18.84 10.45 16.91
N LEU A 30 17.93 11.40 17.17
CA LEU A 30 16.49 11.15 17.06
C LEU A 30 16.10 10.83 15.62
N GLN A 31 16.66 11.53 14.63
CA GLN A 31 16.43 11.23 13.21
C GLN A 31 16.94 9.83 12.85
N ALA A 32 18.14 9.47 13.30
CA ALA A 32 18.72 8.15 13.07
C ALA A 32 17.88 7.04 13.71
N PHE A 33 17.38 7.27 14.93
CA PHE A 33 16.50 6.34 15.62
C PHE A 33 15.15 6.18 14.90
N VAL A 34 14.50 7.27 14.50
CA VAL A 34 13.23 7.25 13.75
C VAL A 34 13.42 6.52 12.41
N SER A 35 14.53 6.76 11.71
CA SER A 35 14.87 6.05 10.47
C SER A 35 15.07 4.55 10.70
N ALA A 36 15.79 4.17 11.75
CA ALA A 36 16.02 2.77 12.09
C ALA A 36 14.70 2.05 12.42
N VAL A 37 13.87 2.64 13.30
CA VAL A 37 12.57 2.08 13.68
C VAL A 37 11.62 1.99 12.48
N GLY A 38 11.60 3.02 11.61
CA GLY A 38 10.83 3.00 10.37
C GLY A 38 11.23 1.86 9.44
N HIS A 39 12.53 1.59 9.31
CA HIS A 39 13.04 0.47 8.52
C HIS A 39 12.59 -0.89 9.10
N THR A 40 12.69 -1.07 10.41
CA THR A 40 12.24 -2.31 11.07
C THR A 40 10.74 -2.53 10.90
N MET A 41 9.94 -1.47 11.02
CA MET A 41 8.49 -1.53 10.82
C MET A 41 8.14 -1.93 9.38
N LEU A 42 8.82 -1.34 8.40
CA LEU A 42 8.65 -1.67 6.99
C LEU A 42 8.98 -3.15 6.72
N GLN A 43 10.09 -3.64 7.27
CA GLN A 43 10.46 -5.06 7.17
C GLN A 43 9.39 -5.98 7.79
N GLN A 44 8.83 -5.61 8.94
CA GLN A 44 7.76 -6.39 9.58
C GLN A 44 6.47 -6.40 8.76
N LEU A 45 6.08 -5.26 8.17
CA LEU A 45 4.92 -5.17 7.28
C LEU A 45 5.10 -6.03 6.03
N LEU A 46 6.28 -6.00 5.42
CA LEU A 46 6.62 -6.88 4.28
C LEU A 46 6.64 -8.36 4.68
N ALA A 47 7.20 -8.70 5.85
CA ALA A 47 7.19 -10.07 6.37
C ALA A 47 5.76 -10.58 6.60
N ARG A 48 4.85 -9.72 7.03
CA ARG A 48 3.42 -10.05 7.12
C ARG A 48 2.82 -10.28 5.73
N LEU A 49 3.10 -9.43 4.75
CA LEU A 49 2.66 -9.65 3.36
C LEU A 49 3.10 -10.99 2.77
N ARG A 50 4.26 -11.52 3.21
CA ARG A 50 4.80 -12.83 2.82
C ARG A 50 4.10 -14.03 3.47
N SER A 51 3.19 -13.83 4.42
CA SER A 51 2.43 -14.93 5.01
C SER A 51 1.01 -15.02 4.45
N SER A 52 0.33 -16.14 4.72
CA SER A 52 -1.05 -16.40 4.29
C SER A 52 -2.02 -15.44 4.97
N ILE A 53 -2.17 -14.26 4.39
CA ILE A 53 -2.97 -13.17 4.96
C ILE A 53 -4.32 -13.05 4.26
N GLN A 54 -5.38 -13.01 5.07
CA GLN A 54 -6.76 -12.73 4.67
C GLN A 54 -6.91 -11.31 4.08
N LEU A 55 -7.79 -11.14 3.09
CA LEU A 55 -8.07 -9.88 2.39
C LEU A 55 -8.07 -8.60 3.27
N PRO A 56 -8.81 -8.52 4.41
CA PRO A 56 -8.89 -7.30 5.22
C PRO A 56 -7.55 -6.87 5.83
N GLU A 57 -6.70 -7.83 6.17
CA GLU A 57 -5.40 -7.57 6.79
C GLU A 57 -4.38 -7.16 5.72
N CYS A 58 -4.47 -7.74 4.52
CA CYS A 58 -3.65 -7.33 3.37
C CYS A 58 -3.93 -5.87 2.98
N LEU A 59 -5.21 -5.47 2.92
CA LEU A 59 -5.60 -4.07 2.71
C LEU A 59 -5.05 -3.13 3.79
N ARG A 60 -5.05 -3.56 5.05
CA ARG A 60 -4.50 -2.76 6.16
C ARG A 60 -3.00 -2.53 6.01
N VAL A 61 -2.24 -3.58 5.72
CA VAL A 61 -0.78 -3.49 5.50
C VAL A 61 -0.45 -2.62 4.29
N MET A 62 -1.14 -2.81 3.17
CA MET A 62 -0.97 -1.99 1.98
C MET A 62 -1.36 -0.52 2.22
N GLY A 63 -2.37 -0.27 3.05
CA GLY A 63 -2.74 1.08 3.50
C GLY A 63 -1.63 1.75 4.33
N TYR A 64 -0.96 1.01 5.21
CA TYR A 64 0.20 1.54 5.94
C TYR A 64 1.39 1.82 5.00
N LEU A 65 1.70 0.93 4.07
CA LEU A 65 2.78 1.15 3.09
C LEU A 65 2.52 2.37 2.20
N ARG A 66 1.26 2.59 1.77
CA ARG A 66 0.86 3.81 1.04
C ARG A 66 1.04 5.07 1.87
N ARG A 67 0.70 5.03 3.17
CA ARG A 67 0.85 6.17 4.08
C ARG A 67 2.31 6.51 4.39
N ILE A 68 3.19 5.50 4.42
CA ILE A 68 4.63 5.68 4.59
C ILE A 68 5.24 6.34 3.34
N ALA A 69 4.58 6.27 2.17
CA ALA A 69 4.93 6.98 0.93
C ALA A 69 6.36 6.75 0.40
N VAL A 70 7.05 5.74 0.92
CA VAL A 70 8.40 5.34 0.47
C VAL A 70 8.37 4.63 -0.88
N PHE A 71 7.24 4.00 -1.22
CA PHE A 71 7.08 3.24 -2.46
C PHE A 71 6.06 3.91 -3.39
N THR A 72 6.39 3.95 -4.67
CA THR A 72 5.46 4.26 -5.74
C THR A 72 4.40 3.16 -5.86
N GLU A 73 3.27 3.47 -6.51
CA GLU A 73 2.21 2.48 -6.69
C GLU A 73 2.68 1.26 -7.51
N ALA A 74 3.58 1.46 -8.46
CA ALA A 74 4.19 0.40 -9.26
C ALA A 74 5.06 -0.53 -8.38
N GLU A 75 5.88 0.05 -7.49
CA GLU A 75 6.71 -0.73 -6.57
C GLU A 75 5.87 -1.51 -5.56
N LEU A 76 4.78 -0.92 -5.06
CA LEU A 76 3.83 -1.62 -4.18
C LEU A 76 3.20 -2.84 -4.86
N ARG A 77 2.86 -2.72 -6.15
CA ARG A 77 2.34 -3.85 -6.95
C ARG A 77 3.39 -4.95 -7.08
N LEU A 78 4.63 -4.57 -7.40
CA LEU A 78 5.73 -5.51 -7.55
C LEU A 78 6.03 -6.23 -6.23
N HIS A 79 6.15 -5.50 -5.13
CA HIS A 79 6.40 -6.08 -3.81
C HIS A 79 5.29 -7.01 -3.36
N PHE A 80 4.01 -6.68 -3.61
CA PHE A 80 2.90 -7.57 -3.33
C PHE A 80 3.02 -8.90 -4.10
N LEU A 81 3.29 -8.82 -5.41
CA LEU A 81 3.43 -10.02 -6.25
C LEU A 81 4.64 -10.86 -5.85
N GLN A 82 5.79 -10.24 -5.56
CA GLN A 82 6.99 -10.92 -5.07
C GLN A 82 6.73 -11.64 -3.74
N CYS A 83 6.05 -11.00 -2.79
CA CYS A 83 5.73 -11.64 -1.51
C CYS A 83 4.80 -12.85 -1.69
N ARG A 84 3.85 -12.76 -2.63
CA ARG A 84 2.94 -13.88 -2.95
C ARG A 84 3.65 -15.01 -3.68
N ASP A 85 4.61 -14.69 -4.55
CA ASP A 85 5.44 -15.67 -5.25
C ASP A 85 6.36 -16.43 -4.28
N GLU A 86 7.05 -15.73 -3.38
CA GLU A 86 7.87 -16.35 -2.33
C GLU A 86 7.05 -17.28 -1.43
N TRP A 87 5.84 -16.85 -1.04
CA TRP A 87 4.93 -17.68 -0.25
C TRP A 87 4.44 -18.90 -1.01
N LEU A 88 4.01 -18.73 -2.27
CA LEU A 88 3.60 -19.85 -3.11
C LEU A 88 4.74 -20.84 -3.33
N SER A 89 5.96 -20.34 -3.56
CA SER A 89 7.15 -21.16 -3.69
C SER A 89 7.45 -21.97 -2.43
N SER A 90 7.18 -21.45 -1.23
CA SER A 90 7.37 -22.22 0.00
C SER A 90 6.35 -23.35 0.14
N LEU A 91 5.08 -23.13 -0.26
CA LEU A 91 4.06 -24.18 -0.27
C LEU A 91 4.39 -25.30 -1.27
N VAL A 92 4.90 -24.93 -2.45
CA VAL A 92 5.32 -25.91 -3.46
C VAL A 92 6.52 -26.73 -2.98
N ALA A 93 7.44 -26.12 -2.21
CA ALA A 93 8.61 -26.82 -1.66
C ALA A 93 8.26 -27.86 -0.57
N GLU A 94 7.05 -27.82 0.00
CA GLU A 94 6.58 -28.80 0.99
C GLU A 94 5.95 -30.05 0.37
N LEU A 95 5.80 -30.11 -0.96
CA LEU A 95 5.18 -31.22 -1.66
C LEU A 95 6.11 -32.45 -1.70
N ASP A 96 5.52 -33.64 -1.51
CA ASP A 96 6.22 -34.91 -1.66
C ASP A 96 6.37 -35.28 -3.15
N GLU A 97 7.61 -35.55 -3.57
CA GLU A 97 7.94 -35.94 -4.95
C GLU A 97 7.83 -37.47 -5.18
N SER A 98 7.55 -38.25 -4.13
CA SER A 98 7.57 -39.72 -4.19
C SER A 98 6.44 -40.30 -5.07
N ASP A 99 5.27 -39.65 -5.14
CA ASP A 99 4.16 -40.02 -6.01
C ASP A 99 3.86 -38.91 -7.02
N SER A 100 4.19 -39.17 -8.29
CA SER A 100 4.02 -38.20 -9.37
C SER A 100 2.57 -37.79 -9.61
N TYR A 101 1.59 -38.66 -9.32
CA TYR A 101 0.18 -38.33 -9.55
C TYR A 101 -0.37 -37.42 -8.45
N GLU A 102 -0.06 -37.72 -7.18
CA GLU A 102 -0.44 -36.87 -6.05
C GLU A 102 0.32 -35.53 -6.06
N LEU A 103 1.58 -35.51 -6.49
CA LEU A 103 2.33 -34.26 -6.69
C LEU A 103 1.62 -33.33 -7.69
N VAL A 104 1.28 -33.82 -8.88
CA VAL A 104 0.63 -33.01 -9.93
C VAL A 104 -0.75 -32.52 -9.49
N LYS A 105 -1.50 -33.38 -8.79
CA LYS A 105 -2.81 -33.04 -8.22
C LYS A 105 -2.68 -31.93 -7.17
N HIS A 106 -1.83 -32.11 -6.16
CA HIS A 106 -1.63 -31.10 -5.12
C HIS A 106 -1.03 -29.79 -5.67
N LEU A 107 -0.09 -29.87 -6.60
CA LEU A 107 0.47 -28.69 -7.28
C LEU A 107 -0.62 -27.90 -8.01
N THR A 108 -1.50 -28.60 -8.73
CA THR A 108 -2.61 -27.98 -9.45
C THR A 108 -3.59 -27.32 -8.50
N ASP A 109 -3.90 -27.96 -7.38
CA ASP A 109 -4.82 -27.43 -6.37
C ASP A 109 -4.25 -26.18 -5.66
N ILE A 110 -2.98 -26.23 -5.24
CA ILE A 110 -2.23 -25.12 -4.64
C ILE A 110 -2.18 -23.92 -5.60
N HIS A 111 -1.77 -24.15 -6.86
CA HIS A 111 -1.73 -23.07 -7.84
C HIS A 111 -3.10 -22.48 -8.12
N ARG A 112 -4.14 -23.30 -8.29
CA ARG A 112 -5.49 -22.81 -8.58
C ARG A 112 -6.05 -21.96 -7.44
N LEU A 113 -5.89 -22.41 -6.19
CA LEU A 113 -6.41 -21.69 -5.04
C LEU A 113 -5.64 -20.38 -4.82
N HIS A 114 -4.31 -20.46 -4.77
CA HIS A 114 -3.50 -19.31 -4.36
C HIS A 114 -3.32 -18.26 -5.45
N LEU A 115 -3.27 -18.66 -6.72
CA LEU A 115 -3.21 -17.71 -7.81
C LEU A 115 -4.55 -16.98 -7.96
N PHE A 116 -5.68 -17.68 -7.76
CA PHE A 116 -6.99 -17.04 -7.72
C PHE A 116 -7.10 -16.04 -6.57
N ASP A 117 -6.71 -16.44 -5.36
CA ASP A 117 -6.72 -15.55 -4.20
C ASP A 117 -5.79 -14.34 -4.40
N ALA A 118 -4.58 -14.54 -4.94
CA ALA A 118 -3.65 -13.47 -5.24
C ALA A 118 -4.23 -12.48 -6.26
N VAL A 119 -4.89 -12.97 -7.32
CA VAL A 119 -5.56 -12.12 -8.30
C VAL A 119 -6.74 -11.37 -7.66
N MET A 120 -7.56 -12.03 -6.86
CA MET A 120 -8.69 -11.40 -6.16
C MET A 120 -8.23 -10.30 -5.21
N GLN A 121 -7.17 -10.56 -4.43
CA GLN A 121 -6.56 -9.57 -3.54
C GLN A 121 -5.94 -8.42 -4.33
N TYR A 122 -5.18 -8.71 -5.38
CA TYR A 122 -4.60 -7.69 -6.25
C TYR A 122 -5.68 -6.77 -6.81
N ARG A 123 -6.79 -7.35 -7.28
CA ARG A 123 -7.95 -6.57 -7.73
C ARG A 123 -8.51 -5.75 -6.57
N ALA A 124 -8.81 -6.30 -5.42
CA ALA A 124 -9.36 -5.51 -4.30
C ALA A 124 -8.43 -4.35 -3.85
N ILE A 125 -7.11 -4.53 -3.94
CA ILE A 125 -6.14 -3.53 -3.47
C ILE A 125 -5.88 -2.44 -4.52
N PHE A 126 -5.78 -2.80 -5.80
CA PHE A 126 -5.33 -1.91 -6.87
C PHE A 126 -6.44 -1.51 -7.86
N PHE A 127 -7.58 -2.20 -7.89
CA PHE A 127 -8.66 -1.92 -8.85
C PHE A 127 -9.39 -0.61 -8.53
N ASP A 128 -9.44 -0.17 -7.27
CA ASP A 128 -10.05 1.13 -6.93
C ASP A 128 -9.27 2.36 -7.43
N THR A 129 -7.98 2.22 -7.77
CA THR A 129 -7.21 3.33 -8.37
C THR A 129 -7.61 3.61 -9.82
N THR A 130 -7.90 2.58 -10.61
CA THR A 130 -8.24 2.78 -12.04
C THR A 130 -9.63 3.40 -12.21
N ALA A 131 -10.57 3.08 -11.30
CA ALA A 131 -11.92 3.62 -11.33
C ALA A 131 -11.98 5.08 -10.82
N ALA A 132 -11.24 5.40 -9.75
CA ALA A 132 -11.22 6.75 -9.18
C ALA A 132 -10.43 7.77 -10.05
N ALA A 133 -9.37 7.33 -10.76
CA ALA A 133 -8.63 8.20 -11.67
C ALA A 133 -9.46 8.61 -12.90
N CYS A 134 -10.33 7.72 -13.40
CA CYS A 134 -11.23 8.03 -14.52
C CYS A 134 -12.37 8.98 -14.14
N THR A 135 -12.85 8.98 -12.89
CA THR A 135 -13.91 9.89 -12.45
C THR A 135 -13.38 11.28 -12.07
N ALA A 136 -12.14 11.39 -11.58
CA ALA A 136 -11.50 12.68 -11.29
C ALA A 136 -11.12 13.47 -12.57
N ALA A 137 -10.92 12.80 -13.70
CA ALA A 137 -10.73 13.46 -15.00
C ALA A 137 -12.04 14.00 -15.62
N ALA A 138 -13.20 13.65 -15.05
CA ALA A 138 -14.51 14.15 -15.46
C ALA A 138 -15.03 15.21 -14.45
N GLY A 139 -14.25 16.28 -14.26
CA GLY A 139 -14.72 17.52 -13.61
C GLY A 139 -15.59 18.37 -14.55
N PRO A 140 -16.46 19.24 -14.00
CA PRO A 140 -17.75 19.60 -14.57
C PRO A 140 -17.65 20.45 -15.85
N GLY A 141 -18.26 19.96 -16.92
CA GLY A 141 -18.46 20.72 -18.16
C GLY A 141 -19.19 22.03 -17.85
N LEU A 142 -18.53 23.13 -18.23
CA LEU A 142 -19.03 24.50 -18.20
C LEU A 142 -20.44 24.60 -18.82
N ALA A 143 -21.45 24.73 -17.98
CA ALA A 143 -22.75 25.25 -18.40
C ALA A 143 -22.63 26.78 -18.57
N ASN A 144 -22.11 27.15 -19.73
CA ASN A 144 -22.29 28.39 -20.48
C ASN A 144 -23.09 29.51 -19.77
N THR A 145 -22.38 30.43 -19.12
CA THR A 145 -22.89 31.78 -18.85
C THR A 145 -22.67 32.67 -20.07
N SER A 146 -23.73 33.41 -20.41
CA SER A 146 -23.76 34.67 -21.18
C SER A 146 -23.79 34.61 -22.71
N LEU A 147 -24.95 34.96 -23.27
CA LEU A 147 -25.05 35.83 -24.44
C LEU A 147 -25.92 37.05 -24.07
N PRO A 148 -25.48 38.30 -24.30
CA PRO A 148 -26.31 39.49 -24.14
C PRO A 148 -26.99 39.81 -25.47
N ALA A 149 -28.30 40.03 -25.49
CA ALA A 149 -28.99 40.56 -26.67
C ALA A 149 -30.07 41.58 -26.27
N ALA A 150 -29.59 42.83 -26.19
CA ALA A 150 -30.23 44.08 -26.60
C ALA A 150 -31.78 44.18 -26.53
N THR A 151 -32.19 45.03 -25.60
CA THR A 151 -33.40 45.86 -25.60
C THR A 151 -33.69 46.47 -26.98
N ALA A 152 -34.92 46.29 -27.47
CA ALA A 152 -35.47 47.07 -28.59
C ALA A 152 -36.48 48.11 -28.04
N PRO A 153 -36.42 49.39 -28.46
CA PRO A 153 -37.46 50.37 -28.18
C PRO A 153 -38.42 50.57 -29.37
N GLY A 154 -39.71 50.73 -29.06
CA GLY A 154 -40.70 51.60 -29.72
C GLY A 154 -40.95 51.51 -31.22
N LEU A 155 -42.10 50.97 -31.62
CA LEU A 155 -43.27 51.66 -32.21
C LEU A 155 -44.34 50.64 -32.63
#